data_AF-A0AAV9KA92-F1
#
_entry.id   AF-A0AAV9KA92-F1
#
_cell.length_a   1.000
_cell.length_b   1.000
_cell.length_c   1.000
_cell.angle_alpha   90.00
_cell.angle_beta   90.00
_cell.angle_gamma   90.00
#
_symmetry.space_group_name_H-M   'P 1'
#
loop_
_entity.id
_entity.type
_entity.pdbx_description
1 polymer ?
#
loop_
_entity_poly.entity_id
_entity_poly.type
_entity_poly.pdbx_seq_one_letter_code
_entity_poly.pdbx_strand_id
1 'polypeptide(L)'
;MVAFCGALSFFPCLSNPDRRSSFCLKLVLVMLHLTYVGILYGFDKELIQKTKQGPWYTAVYLLLLVATLAKYFVVCSSSPGYVLDAMRAMNETDALRNRETITSTQPASSKNGSVVITINRNQLEKNLLGSGTTSWEKLVMDMYPPGTSVRSVTCTYCNIVQPPRAKHCHDCDKCILQFDHHCVWLGSCVGQGNHCWFWWYLCSETAFSLWTGTLYIQYLISHVSKQWWSYAIVLLLLAVLSICLFFLILLFIFHSYLILTNQITYEVLKKRRIPYMRNIPEGVFPFSKGACRNSYEFCCARSSMYRMEPLPTALELEVKLRPYTYSDVLSCRCC
;
A
#
# COMPACT_ATOMS: atom_id res chain seq x y z
N MET A 1 23.36 -19.43 -20.72
CA MET A 1 22.86 -18.33 -21.58
C MET A 1 22.37 -17.22 -20.67
N VAL A 2 23.27 -16.30 -20.35
CA VAL A 2 23.03 -15.11 -19.52
C VAL A 2 23.04 -13.89 -20.45
N ALA A 3 22.19 -12.93 -20.12
CA ALA A 3 22.17 -11.53 -20.55
C ALA A 3 21.74 -11.23 -21.99
N PHE A 4 20.50 -10.73 -22.13
CA PHE A 4 20.21 -9.44 -22.77
C PHE A 4 18.82 -8.98 -22.31
N CYS A 5 18.75 -8.29 -21.17
CA CYS A 5 17.54 -7.56 -20.77
C CYS A 5 17.94 -6.31 -19.97
N GLY A 6 18.84 -5.52 -20.57
CA GLY A 6 19.13 -4.15 -20.18
C GLY A 6 18.77 -3.23 -21.34
N ALA A 7 18.10 -2.12 -21.04
CA ALA A 7 17.65 -1.06 -21.95
C ALA A 7 16.37 -1.32 -22.76
N LEU A 8 15.22 -1.37 -22.07
CA LEU A 8 13.90 -0.87 -22.51
C LEU A 8 12.90 -1.07 -21.36
N SER A 9 12.84 -0.11 -20.45
CA SER A 9 12.01 -0.11 -19.23
C SER A 9 10.49 0.02 -19.47
N PHE A 10 10.00 -0.17 -20.69
CA PHE A 10 8.59 0.00 -21.05
C PHE A 10 7.87 -1.29 -21.49
N PHE A 11 8.59 -2.40 -21.75
CA PHE A 11 7.97 -3.67 -22.13
C PHE A 11 8.46 -4.84 -21.25
N PRO A 12 7.57 -5.47 -20.45
CA PRO A 12 7.97 -6.56 -19.56
C PRO A 12 8.23 -7.87 -20.30
N CYS A 13 9.33 -8.54 -19.92
CA CYS A 13 9.70 -9.88 -20.38
C CYS A 13 8.62 -10.93 -20.02
N LEU A 14 8.09 -11.62 -21.04
CA LEU A 14 6.91 -12.50 -20.99
C LEU A 14 7.20 -13.95 -20.57
N SER A 15 8.43 -14.29 -20.18
CA SER A 15 8.84 -15.69 -19.94
C SER A 15 8.38 -16.29 -18.61
N ASN A 16 7.91 -15.47 -17.65
CA ASN A 16 7.44 -15.96 -16.35
C ASN A 16 5.91 -16.14 -16.34
N PRO A 17 5.37 -17.35 -16.07
CA PRO A 17 3.95 -17.66 -16.13
C PRO A 17 3.10 -16.78 -15.19
N ASP A 18 3.61 -16.41 -14.02
CA ASP A 18 2.90 -15.56 -13.05
C ASP A 18 2.80 -14.13 -13.56
N ARG A 19 3.85 -13.63 -14.22
CA ARG A 19 3.83 -12.32 -14.89
C ARG A 19 2.91 -12.29 -16.10
N ARG A 20 2.87 -13.38 -16.88
CA ARG A 20 1.94 -13.53 -18.01
C ARG A 20 0.49 -13.50 -17.53
N SER A 21 0.19 -14.21 -16.44
CA SER A 21 -1.14 -14.21 -15.81
C SER A 21 -1.54 -12.82 -15.34
N SER A 22 -0.64 -12.09 -14.64
CA SER A 22 -0.88 -10.72 -14.20
C SER A 22 -1.16 -9.76 -15.37
N PHE A 23 -0.40 -9.86 -16.46
CA PHE A 23 -0.61 -9.01 -17.64
C PHE A 23 -1.96 -9.29 -18.32
N CYS A 24 -2.31 -10.57 -18.51
CA CYS A 24 -3.61 -10.94 -19.05
C CYS A 24 -4.76 -10.41 -18.17
N LEU A 25 -4.63 -10.49 -16.84
CA LEU A 25 -5.65 -10.00 -15.92
C LEU A 25 -5.83 -8.47 -16.00
N LYS A 26 -4.73 -7.73 -16.14
CA LYS A 26 -4.74 -6.27 -16.38
C LYS A 26 -5.47 -5.92 -17.66
N LEU A 27 -5.17 -6.63 -18.74
CA LEU A 27 -5.84 -6.44 -20.03
C LEU A 27 -7.34 -6.74 -19.93
N VAL A 28 -7.71 -7.84 -19.28
CA VAL A 28 -9.12 -8.22 -19.06
C VAL A 28 -9.86 -7.12 -18.30
N LEU A 29 -9.26 -6.56 -17.25
CA LEU A 29 -9.86 -5.47 -16.48
C LEU A 29 -10.09 -4.23 -17.33
N VAL A 30 -9.10 -3.81 -18.14
CA VAL A 30 -9.27 -2.67 -19.05
C VAL A 30 -10.36 -2.94 -20.09
N MET A 31 -10.37 -4.12 -20.70
CA MET A 31 -11.37 -4.49 -21.70
C MET A 31 -12.77 -4.58 -21.10
N LEU A 32 -12.90 -5.00 -19.84
CA LEU A 32 -14.17 -4.99 -19.11
C LEU A 32 -14.73 -3.56 -19.02
N HIS A 33 -13.92 -2.59 -18.59
CA HIS A 33 -14.33 -1.19 -18.50
C HIS A 33 -14.75 -0.63 -19.87
N LEU A 34 -13.93 -0.87 -20.90
CA LEU A 34 -14.23 -0.42 -22.26
C LEU A 34 -15.50 -1.06 -22.81
N THR A 35 -15.78 -2.32 -22.45
CA THR A 35 -17.01 -3.01 -22.85
C THR A 35 -18.24 -2.39 -22.21
N TYR A 36 -18.22 -2.15 -20.90
CA TYR A 36 -19.34 -1.51 -20.18
C TYR A 36 -19.62 -0.11 -20.72
N VAL A 37 -18.59 0.70 -20.92
CA VAL A 37 -18.74 2.05 -21.49
C VAL A 37 -19.18 1.97 -22.95
N GLY A 38 -18.56 1.10 -23.75
CA GLY A 38 -18.85 0.94 -25.17
C GLY A 38 -20.28 0.50 -25.45
N ILE A 39 -20.82 -0.43 -24.66
CA ILE A 39 -22.22 -0.87 -24.79
C ILE A 39 -23.18 0.26 -24.44
N LEU A 40 -22.87 1.05 -23.40
CA LEU A 40 -23.69 2.19 -23.00
C LEU A 40 -23.81 3.22 -24.15
N TYR A 41 -22.68 3.66 -24.73
CA TYR A 41 -22.70 4.61 -25.86
C TYR A 41 -23.15 3.98 -27.18
N GLY A 42 -22.95 2.67 -27.37
CA GLY A 42 -23.37 1.96 -28.57
C GLY A 42 -24.89 1.81 -28.69
N PHE A 43 -25.58 1.58 -27.56
CA PHE A 43 -27.03 1.41 -27.55
C PHE A 43 -27.81 2.69 -27.27
N ASP A 44 -27.25 3.63 -26.51
CA ASP A 44 -27.95 4.86 -26.14
C ASP A 44 -27.59 6.04 -27.07
N LYS A 45 -28.29 6.09 -28.22
CA LYS A 45 -28.16 7.23 -29.16
C LYS A 45 -28.65 8.54 -28.54
N GLU A 46 -29.59 8.49 -27.59
CA GLU A 46 -30.08 9.67 -26.87
C GLU A 46 -29.01 10.19 -25.89
N LEU A 47 -28.24 9.30 -25.26
CA LEU A 47 -27.07 9.68 -24.47
C LEU A 47 -26.04 10.40 -25.33
N ILE A 48 -25.76 9.91 -26.56
CA ILE A 48 -24.87 10.62 -27.50
C ILE A 48 -25.40 12.02 -27.81
N GLN A 49 -26.71 12.17 -28.01
CA GLN A 49 -27.31 13.49 -28.26
C GLN A 49 -27.22 14.40 -27.03
N LYS A 50 -27.46 13.85 -25.82
CA LYS A 50 -27.26 14.57 -24.54
C LYS A 50 -25.80 14.96 -24.34
N THR A 51 -24.85 14.12 -24.72
CA THR A 51 -23.42 14.44 -24.71
C THR A 51 -23.11 15.64 -25.61
N LYS A 52 -23.76 15.76 -26.77
CA LYS A 52 -23.60 16.94 -27.65
C LYS A 52 -24.18 18.22 -27.04
N GLN A 53 -25.28 18.11 -26.30
CA GLN A 53 -25.96 19.26 -25.68
C GLN A 53 -25.30 19.70 -24.36
N GLY A 54 -24.77 18.76 -23.58
CA GLY A 54 -24.15 18.99 -22.28
C GLY A 54 -22.85 18.18 -22.12
N PRO A 55 -21.78 18.52 -22.86
CA PRO A 55 -20.57 17.69 -22.95
C PRO A 55 -19.83 17.54 -21.63
N TRP A 56 -20.00 18.48 -20.69
CA TRP A 56 -19.33 18.46 -19.40
C TRP A 56 -19.64 17.20 -18.60
N TYR A 57 -20.89 16.71 -18.61
CA TYR A 57 -21.30 15.55 -17.81
C TYR A 57 -20.59 14.27 -18.30
N THR A 58 -20.62 14.05 -19.62
CA THR A 58 -19.90 12.95 -20.27
C THR A 58 -18.38 13.10 -20.11
N ALA A 59 -17.85 14.31 -20.23
CA ALA A 59 -16.43 14.56 -20.03
C ALA A 59 -15.99 14.18 -18.60
N VAL A 60 -16.75 14.57 -17.57
CA VAL A 60 -16.46 14.20 -16.17
C VAL A 60 -16.51 12.68 -15.97
N TYR A 61 -17.51 11.99 -16.55
CA TYR A 61 -17.59 10.53 -16.48
C TYR A 61 -16.38 9.83 -17.15
N LEU A 62 -15.98 10.29 -18.33
CA LEU A 62 -14.81 9.74 -19.04
C LEU A 62 -13.49 10.10 -18.33
N LEU A 63 -13.39 11.29 -17.74
CA LEU A 63 -12.25 11.66 -16.89
C LEU A 63 -12.18 10.77 -15.66
N LEU A 64 -13.31 10.42 -15.05
CA LEU A 64 -13.35 9.47 -13.94
C LEU A 64 -12.87 8.08 -14.38
N LEU A 65 -13.32 7.57 -15.54
CA LEU A 65 -12.80 6.32 -16.12
C LEU A 65 -11.27 6.36 -16.29
N VAL A 66 -10.75 7.40 -16.94
CA VAL A 66 -9.31 7.55 -17.18
C VAL A 66 -8.55 7.65 -15.84
N ALA A 67 -9.05 8.41 -14.88
CA ALA A 67 -8.46 8.53 -13.56
C ALA A 67 -8.46 7.20 -12.79
N THR A 68 -9.54 6.42 -12.89
CA THR A 68 -9.66 5.09 -12.28
C THR A 68 -8.64 4.12 -12.87
N LEU A 69 -8.55 4.05 -14.21
CA LEU A 69 -7.55 3.22 -14.90
C LEU A 69 -6.12 3.68 -14.59
N ALA A 70 -5.87 4.99 -14.56
CA ALA A 70 -4.56 5.52 -14.19
C ALA A 70 -4.17 5.10 -12.77
N LYS A 71 -5.08 5.21 -11.80
CA LYS A 71 -4.86 4.75 -10.41
C LYS A 71 -4.61 3.25 -10.36
N TYR A 72 -5.36 2.44 -11.08
CA TYR A 72 -5.12 0.99 -11.18
C TYR A 72 -3.68 0.69 -11.60
N PHE A 73 -3.19 1.34 -12.67
CA PHE A 73 -1.82 1.16 -13.13
C PHE A 73 -0.77 1.73 -12.18
N VAL A 74 -1.05 2.85 -11.50
CA VAL A 74 -0.17 3.39 -10.45
C VAL A 74 -0.02 2.36 -9.33
N VAL A 75 -1.11 1.78 -8.82
CA VAL A 75 -1.04 0.75 -7.76
C VAL A 75 -0.27 -0.48 -8.23
N CYS A 76 -0.57 -0.99 -9.43
CA CYS A 76 0.09 -2.17 -10.01
C CYS A 76 1.60 -1.98 -10.25
N SER A 77 2.04 -0.74 -10.47
CA SER A 77 3.44 -0.42 -10.79
C SER A 77 4.22 0.10 -9.58
N SER A 78 3.53 0.47 -8.50
CA SER A 78 4.14 0.99 -7.28
C SER A 78 4.76 -0.14 -6.45
N SER A 79 5.91 0.15 -5.84
CA SER A 79 6.52 -0.75 -4.87
C SER A 79 5.64 -0.87 -3.63
N PRO A 80 5.33 -2.10 -3.14
CA PRO A 80 4.59 -2.27 -1.90
C PRO A 80 5.42 -1.92 -0.65
N GLY A 81 6.70 -1.58 -0.81
CA GLY A 81 7.63 -1.34 0.29
C GLY A 81 8.34 -2.62 0.71
N TYR A 82 9.38 -3.03 -0.03
CA TYR A 82 10.16 -4.21 0.32
C TYR A 82 11.10 -3.93 1.50
N VAL A 83 11.21 -4.88 2.43
CA VAL A 83 12.11 -4.76 3.59
C VAL A 83 13.57 -4.58 3.15
N LEU A 84 13.99 -5.28 2.09
CA LEU A 84 15.33 -5.12 1.50
C LEU A 84 15.60 -3.71 0.97
N ASP A 85 14.59 -3.01 0.48
CA ASP A 85 14.76 -1.64 -0.01
C ASP A 85 14.92 -0.67 1.17
N ALA A 86 14.16 -0.89 2.25
CA ALA A 86 14.32 -0.13 3.48
C ALA A 86 15.71 -0.34 4.10
N MET A 87 16.20 -1.58 4.12
CA MET A 87 17.57 -1.91 4.55
C MET A 87 18.62 -1.13 3.77
N ARG A 88 18.49 -1.11 2.44
CA ARG A 88 19.42 -0.38 1.56
C ARG A 88 19.36 1.13 1.80
N ALA A 89 18.16 1.71 1.86
CA ALA A 89 17.97 3.14 2.09
C ALA A 89 18.59 3.60 3.43
N MET A 90 18.51 2.77 4.48
CA MET A 90 19.16 3.06 5.75
C MET A 90 20.68 2.99 5.68
N ASN A 91 21.23 1.95 5.04
CA ASN A 91 22.68 1.84 4.87
C ASN A 91 23.26 3.02 4.08
N GLU A 92 22.55 3.49 3.05
CA GLU A 92 22.91 4.70 2.30
C GLU A 92 22.88 5.95 3.18
N THR A 93 21.85 6.09 4.02
CA THR A 93 21.72 7.21 4.96
C THR A 93 22.83 7.20 6.02
N ASP A 94 23.15 6.03 6.58
CA ASP A 94 24.26 5.85 7.52
C ASP A 94 25.61 6.16 6.86
N ALA A 95 25.82 5.73 5.61
CA ALA A 95 27.03 6.02 4.86
C ALA A 95 27.21 7.52 4.59
N LEU A 96 26.13 8.23 4.26
CA LEU A 96 26.13 9.68 4.09
C LEU A 96 26.45 10.40 5.41
N ARG A 97 25.78 10.03 6.51
CA ARG A 97 26.05 10.59 7.84
C ARG A 97 27.51 10.39 8.26
N ASN A 98 28.06 9.20 8.01
CA ASN A 98 29.46 8.91 8.32
C ASN A 98 30.42 9.75 7.47
N ARG A 99 30.12 9.96 6.19
CA ARG A 99 30.92 10.84 5.31
C ARG A 99 30.86 12.30 5.76
N GLU A 100 29.71 12.81 6.18
CA GLU A 100 29.56 14.16 6.73
C GLU A 100 30.34 14.33 8.04
N THR A 101 30.28 13.33 8.92
CA THR A 101 31.03 13.33 10.19
C THR A 101 32.54 13.36 9.94
N ILE A 102 33.04 12.60 8.96
CA ILE A 102 34.46 12.60 8.55
C ILE A 102 34.87 13.93 7.91
N THR A 103 33.97 14.59 7.16
CA THR A 103 34.26 15.88 6.52
C THR A 103 34.27 17.03 7.53
N SER A 104 33.41 16.97 8.55
CA SER A 104 33.31 17.94 9.65
C SER A 104 34.50 17.88 10.63
N THR A 105 35.15 16.73 10.76
CA THR A 105 36.31 16.54 11.67
C THR A 105 37.68 16.85 11.05
N GLN A 106 37.72 17.48 9.86
CA GLN A 106 38.97 18.03 9.30
C GLN A 106 39.49 19.15 10.22
N PRO A 107 40.78 19.16 10.61
CA PRO A 107 41.29 20.08 11.62
C PRO A 107 41.35 21.51 11.08
N ALA A 108 40.69 22.44 11.78
CA ALA A 108 40.98 23.86 11.65
C ALA A 108 42.45 24.09 12.06
N SER A 109 43.24 24.62 11.12
CA SER A 109 44.63 24.98 11.34
C SER A 109 44.72 26.06 12.43
N SER A 110 45.03 25.65 13.66
CA SER A 110 45.48 26.53 14.72
C SER A 110 47.00 26.51 14.77
N LYS A 111 47.61 27.69 14.68
CA LYS A 111 49.05 27.90 14.89
C LYS A 111 49.39 27.56 16.34
N ASN A 112 49.71 26.30 16.61
CA ASN A 112 50.79 25.83 17.50
C ASN A 112 50.57 24.34 17.84
N GLY A 113 51.53 23.50 17.46
CA GLY A 113 51.69 22.11 17.94
C GLY A 113 50.74 21.08 17.33
N SER A 114 51.13 20.45 16.22
CA SER A 114 50.36 19.36 15.61
C SER A 114 50.52 18.04 16.39
N VAL A 115 49.49 17.62 17.13
CA VAL A 115 49.32 16.21 17.49
C VAL A 115 48.62 15.52 16.32
N VAL A 116 49.38 14.76 15.53
CA VAL A 116 48.83 13.91 14.48
C VAL A 116 48.25 12.66 15.12
N ILE A 117 46.96 12.67 15.46
CA ILE A 117 46.24 11.43 15.78
C ILE A 117 46.00 10.71 14.45
N THR A 118 46.92 9.83 14.09
CA THR A 118 46.75 8.94 12.94
C THR A 118 45.71 7.89 13.33
N ILE A 119 44.43 8.16 13.06
CA ILE A 119 43.41 7.11 13.16
C ILE A 119 43.64 6.14 12.00
N ASN A 120 44.20 4.99 12.33
CA ASN A 120 44.54 3.96 11.36
C ASN A 120 43.23 3.40 10.76
N ARG A 121 43.02 3.68 9.47
CA ARG A 121 41.84 3.30 8.67
C ARG A 121 41.49 1.81 8.80
N ASN A 122 42.49 0.97 9.02
CA ASN A 122 42.35 -0.48 9.15
C ASN A 122 41.80 -0.92 10.52
N GLN A 123 41.85 -0.08 11.56
CA GLN A 123 41.30 -0.39 12.89
C GLN A 123 39.82 -0.04 13.00
N LEU A 124 39.36 1.02 12.32
CA LEU A 124 37.94 1.36 12.23
C LEU A 124 37.17 0.32 11.38
N GLU A 125 37.79 -0.13 10.29
CA GLU A 125 37.23 -1.17 9.41
C GLU A 125 37.19 -2.55 10.11
N LYS A 126 38.19 -2.87 10.95
CA LYS A 126 38.19 -4.08 11.78
C LYS A 126 37.21 -4.05 12.95
N ASN A 127 36.94 -2.86 13.53
CA ASN A 127 35.91 -2.71 14.57
C ASN A 127 34.48 -2.75 13.99
N LEU A 128 34.28 -2.37 12.73
CA LEU A 128 33.03 -2.52 11.99
C LEU A 128 32.73 -3.97 11.57
N LEU A 129 33.76 -4.82 11.48
CA LEU A 129 33.62 -6.25 11.20
C LEU A 129 33.58 -7.13 12.47
N GLY A 130 33.75 -6.56 13.66
CA GLY A 130 34.07 -7.28 14.91
C GLY A 130 32.94 -7.43 15.94
N SER A 131 31.72 -6.94 15.67
CA SER A 131 30.56 -7.15 16.55
C SER A 131 29.39 -7.64 15.71
N GLY A 132 29.08 -8.94 15.81
CA GLY A 132 28.26 -9.72 14.87
C GLY A 132 26.76 -9.43 14.81
N THR A 133 26.33 -8.17 14.84
CA THR A 133 24.95 -7.74 14.57
C THR A 133 24.93 -6.62 13.53
N THR A 134 24.14 -6.78 12.47
CA THR A 134 24.02 -5.74 11.44
C THR A 134 23.31 -4.50 12.00
N SER A 135 23.61 -3.29 11.51
CA SER A 135 22.91 -2.03 11.90
C SER A 135 21.38 -2.18 11.81
N TRP A 136 20.92 -2.89 10.78
CA TRP A 136 19.52 -3.26 10.58
C TRP A 136 18.95 -4.11 11.72
N GLU A 137 19.63 -5.19 12.09
CA GLU A 137 19.18 -6.09 13.16
C GLU A 137 19.00 -5.34 14.46
N LYS A 138 19.96 -4.49 14.83
CA LYS A 138 19.85 -3.67 16.05
C LYS A 138 18.62 -2.77 16.00
N LEU A 139 18.47 -1.99 14.92
CA LEU A 139 17.32 -1.09 14.76
C LEU A 139 15.98 -1.85 14.85
N VAL A 140 15.90 -3.00 14.19
CA VAL A 140 14.66 -3.78 14.18
C VAL A 140 14.38 -4.39 15.55
N MET A 141 15.39 -4.94 16.22
CA MET A 141 15.21 -5.51 17.55
C MET A 141 14.81 -4.46 18.60
N ASP A 142 15.26 -3.21 18.47
CA ASP A 142 14.85 -2.08 19.31
C ASP A 142 13.34 -1.74 19.15
N MET A 143 12.69 -2.19 18.08
CA MET A 143 11.24 -2.04 17.86
C MET A 143 10.39 -3.14 18.53
N TYR A 144 11.03 -4.17 19.09
CA TYR A 144 10.38 -5.27 19.79
C TYR A 144 10.57 -5.16 21.31
N PRO A 145 9.66 -5.76 22.12
CA PRO A 145 9.86 -5.85 23.55
C PRO A 145 11.18 -6.55 23.92
N PRO A 146 11.85 -6.11 25.01
CA PRO A 146 13.04 -6.79 25.53
C PRO A 146 12.79 -8.29 25.75
N GLY A 147 13.78 -9.12 25.42
CA GLY A 147 13.67 -10.59 25.51
C GLY A 147 13.07 -11.26 24.27
N THR A 148 12.66 -10.50 23.25
CA THR A 148 12.28 -11.08 21.95
C THR A 148 13.48 -11.77 21.31
N SER A 149 13.33 -13.04 20.93
CA SER A 149 14.38 -13.79 20.24
C SER A 149 14.51 -13.33 18.79
N VAL A 150 15.72 -13.02 18.32
CA VAL A 150 15.99 -12.67 16.91
C VAL A 150 15.43 -13.75 15.95
N ARG A 151 15.57 -15.03 16.33
CA ARG A 151 15.08 -16.16 15.54
C ARG A 151 13.57 -16.13 15.32
N SER A 152 12.77 -15.61 16.27
CA SER A 152 11.30 -15.62 16.15
C SER A 152 10.77 -14.56 15.19
N VAL A 153 11.56 -13.52 14.91
CA VAL A 153 11.22 -12.41 14.00
C VAL A 153 12.04 -12.45 12.70
N THR A 154 12.88 -13.47 12.51
CA THR A 154 13.66 -13.66 11.28
C THR A 154 12.84 -14.40 10.23
N CYS A 155 12.78 -13.87 9.02
CA CYS A 155 12.26 -14.59 7.87
C CYS A 155 13.24 -15.68 7.43
N THR A 156 12.83 -16.94 7.47
CA THR A 156 13.68 -18.08 7.05
C THR A 156 13.95 -18.12 5.55
N TYR A 157 13.10 -17.52 4.73
CA TYR A 157 13.26 -17.49 3.26
C TYR A 157 14.21 -16.38 2.81
N CYS A 158 14.02 -15.17 3.34
CA CYS A 158 14.87 -14.03 2.97
C CYS A 158 16.12 -13.89 3.83
N ASN A 159 16.21 -14.62 4.95
CA ASN A 159 17.25 -14.49 5.97
C ASN A 159 17.42 -13.04 6.49
N ILE A 160 16.30 -12.39 6.81
CA ILE A 160 16.24 -10.99 7.26
C ILE A 160 15.38 -10.91 8.52
N VAL A 161 15.84 -10.16 9.50
CA VAL A 161 15.05 -9.78 10.68
C VAL A 161 13.93 -8.84 10.25
N GLN A 162 12.68 -9.31 10.38
CA GLN A 162 11.51 -8.59 9.93
C GLN A 162 11.14 -7.50 10.94
N PRO A 163 10.89 -6.25 10.50
CA PRO A 163 10.33 -5.23 11.37
C PRO A 163 8.88 -5.56 11.72
N PRO A 164 8.31 -4.93 12.77
CA PRO A 164 6.91 -5.11 13.11
C PRO A 164 6.00 -4.94 11.89
N ARG A 165 4.94 -5.76 11.83
CA ARG A 165 3.94 -5.77 10.74
C ARG A 165 4.48 -6.17 9.35
N ALA A 166 5.77 -6.47 9.19
CA ALA A 166 6.30 -7.02 7.94
C ALA A 166 6.05 -8.53 7.83
N LYS A 167 5.88 -9.02 6.59
CA LYS A 167 5.71 -10.45 6.32
C LYS A 167 6.31 -10.85 4.98
N HIS A 168 6.77 -12.10 4.88
CA HIS A 168 7.16 -12.70 3.61
C HIS A 168 5.91 -13.13 2.86
N CYS A 169 5.77 -12.66 1.62
CA CYS A 169 4.77 -13.14 0.69
C CYS A 169 5.43 -14.17 -0.24
N HIS A 170 4.87 -15.38 -0.27
CA HIS A 170 5.38 -16.47 -1.09
C HIS A 170 5.21 -16.21 -2.59
N ASP A 171 4.10 -15.58 -3.00
CA ASP A 171 3.85 -15.23 -4.40
C ASP A 171 4.81 -14.13 -4.90
N CYS A 172 5.17 -13.18 -4.02
CA CYS A 172 6.12 -12.11 -4.32
C CYS A 172 7.59 -12.54 -4.08
N ASP A 173 7.82 -13.68 -3.41
CA ASP A 173 9.10 -14.18 -2.85
C ASP A 173 9.94 -13.11 -2.11
N LYS A 174 9.25 -12.21 -1.40
CA LYS A 174 9.86 -11.03 -0.76
C LYS A 174 9.16 -10.68 0.54
N CYS A 175 9.93 -10.11 1.46
CA CYS A 175 9.40 -9.49 2.67
C CYS A 175 8.84 -8.09 2.35
N ILE A 176 7.58 -7.85 2.72
CA ILE A 176 6.84 -6.62 2.50
C ILE A 176 6.65 -5.91 3.84
N LEU A 177 6.91 -4.61 3.91
CA LEU A 177 6.60 -3.74 5.05
C LEU A 177 5.09 -3.52 5.17
N GLN A 178 4.57 -3.55 6.41
CA GLN A 178 3.12 -3.50 6.71
C GLN A 178 2.30 -4.33 5.72
N PHE A 179 2.61 -5.62 5.64
CA PHE A 179 2.03 -6.51 4.65
C PHE A 179 0.51 -6.61 4.84
N ASP A 180 -0.27 -6.08 3.91
CA ASP A 180 -1.73 -6.14 3.97
C ASP A 180 -2.23 -7.46 3.38
N HIS A 181 -1.99 -7.68 2.08
CA HIS A 181 -2.30 -8.90 1.37
C HIS A 181 -1.53 -9.00 0.04
N HIS A 182 -1.54 -10.19 -0.57
CA HIS A 182 -1.19 -10.34 -1.99
C HIS A 182 -2.45 -10.21 -2.83
N CYS A 183 -2.50 -9.23 -3.74
CA CYS A 183 -3.67 -8.99 -4.56
C CYS A 183 -3.46 -9.57 -5.96
N VAL A 184 -4.20 -10.63 -6.28
CA VAL A 184 -4.13 -11.28 -7.60
C VAL A 184 -4.53 -10.31 -8.71
N TRP A 185 -5.53 -9.45 -8.47
CA TRP A 185 -6.02 -8.44 -9.43
C TRP A 185 -5.01 -7.37 -9.81
N LEU A 186 -4.07 -7.06 -8.90
CA LEU A 186 -2.96 -6.14 -9.17
C LEU A 186 -1.73 -6.90 -9.72
N GLY A 187 -1.64 -8.20 -9.42
CA GLY A 187 -0.44 -9.01 -9.61
C GLY A 187 0.73 -8.53 -8.74
N SER A 188 0.41 -7.92 -7.60
CA SER A 188 1.40 -7.37 -6.67
C SER A 188 0.87 -7.44 -5.23
N CYS A 189 1.82 -7.40 -4.31
CA CYS A 189 1.50 -7.21 -2.90
C CYS A 189 0.91 -5.80 -2.66
N VAL A 190 0.01 -5.67 -1.69
CA VAL A 190 -0.41 -4.41 -1.09
C VAL A 190 0.28 -4.30 0.26
N GLY A 191 1.00 -3.20 0.47
CA GLY A 191 1.78 -2.95 1.68
C GLY A 191 2.05 -1.47 1.86
N GLN A 192 2.96 -1.13 2.77
CA GLN A 192 3.21 0.25 3.18
C GLN A 192 3.41 1.24 2.01
N GLY A 193 4.10 0.83 0.96
CA GLY A 193 4.46 1.70 -0.17
C GLY A 193 3.31 2.02 -1.14
N ASN A 194 2.24 1.22 -1.17
CA ASN A 194 1.15 1.37 -2.15
C ASN A 194 -0.27 1.27 -1.57
N HIS A 195 -0.43 1.05 -0.26
CA HIS A 195 -1.74 0.88 0.37
C HIS A 195 -2.67 2.11 0.17
N CYS A 196 -2.12 3.33 0.26
CA CYS A 196 -2.88 4.57 0.01
C CYS A 196 -3.41 4.64 -1.43
N TRP A 197 -2.56 4.33 -2.41
CA TRP A 197 -2.96 4.27 -3.81
C TRP A 197 -4.05 3.22 -4.04
N PHE A 198 -3.95 2.06 -3.38
CA PHE A 198 -4.95 1.01 -3.47
C PHE A 198 -6.32 1.49 -2.96
N TRP A 199 -6.37 2.19 -1.84
CA TRP A 199 -7.62 2.75 -1.32
C TRP A 199 -8.23 3.81 -2.25
N TRP A 200 -7.40 4.71 -2.81
CA TRP A 200 -7.88 5.69 -3.78
C TRP A 200 -8.38 5.07 -5.09
N TYR A 201 -7.76 3.97 -5.52
CA TYR A 201 -8.26 3.15 -6.62
C TYR A 201 -9.62 2.56 -6.30
N LEU A 202 -9.80 1.90 -5.14
CA LEU A 202 -11.09 1.36 -4.72
C LEU A 202 -12.18 2.44 -4.66
N CYS A 203 -11.85 3.62 -4.15
CA CYS A 203 -12.77 4.75 -4.09
C CYS A 203 -13.24 5.18 -5.50
N SER A 204 -12.29 5.37 -6.44
CA SER A 204 -12.65 5.77 -7.80
C SER A 204 -13.35 4.67 -8.60
N GLU A 205 -12.98 3.41 -8.40
CA GLU A 205 -13.63 2.24 -9.00
C GLU A 205 -15.09 2.13 -8.55
N THR A 206 -15.33 2.34 -7.25
CA THR A 206 -16.69 2.32 -6.66
C THR A 206 -17.53 3.46 -7.23
N ALA A 207 -16.99 4.68 -7.26
CA ALA A 207 -17.68 5.84 -7.81
C ALA A 207 -17.99 5.68 -9.31
N PHE A 208 -17.04 5.18 -10.09
CA PHE A 208 -17.21 4.92 -11.51
C PHE A 208 -18.28 3.84 -11.77
N SER A 209 -18.25 2.75 -11.00
CA SER A 209 -19.22 1.65 -11.10
C SER A 209 -20.63 2.10 -10.72
N LEU A 210 -20.79 2.91 -9.66
CA LEU A 210 -22.08 3.51 -9.27
C LEU A 210 -22.66 4.41 -10.35
N TRP A 211 -21.82 5.29 -10.93
CA TRP A 211 -22.25 6.17 -12.02
C TRP A 211 -22.65 5.34 -13.24
N THR A 212 -21.85 4.36 -13.63
CA THR A 212 -22.16 3.44 -14.73
C THR A 212 -23.51 2.74 -14.49
N GLY A 213 -23.72 2.17 -13.29
CA GLY A 213 -25.00 1.54 -12.94
C GLY A 213 -26.19 2.51 -13.04
N THR A 214 -26.01 3.76 -12.63
CA THR A 214 -27.04 4.81 -12.80
C THR A 214 -27.40 5.03 -14.26
N LEU A 215 -26.41 5.08 -15.16
CA LEU A 215 -26.64 5.25 -16.61
C LEU A 215 -27.35 4.03 -17.21
N TYR A 216 -26.99 2.82 -16.79
CA TYR A 216 -27.68 1.59 -17.20
C TYR A 216 -29.16 1.59 -16.76
N ILE A 217 -29.46 2.01 -15.53
CA ILE A 217 -30.84 2.13 -15.03
C ILE A 217 -31.61 3.18 -15.84
N GLN A 218 -31.02 4.34 -16.10
CA GLN A 218 -31.63 5.40 -16.91
C GLN A 218 -31.94 4.93 -18.34
N TYR A 219 -31.04 4.14 -18.95
CA TYR A 219 -31.31 3.51 -20.25
C TYR A 219 -32.53 2.60 -20.18
N LEU A 220 -32.59 1.68 -19.21
CA LEU A 220 -33.70 0.73 -19.09
C LEU A 220 -35.05 1.43 -18.90
N ILE A 221 -35.10 2.51 -18.10
CA ILE A 221 -36.33 3.29 -17.88
C ILE A 221 -36.78 4.00 -19.16
N SER A 222 -35.85 4.63 -19.89
CA SER A 222 -36.17 5.40 -21.11
C SER A 222 -36.48 4.54 -22.33
N HIS A 223 -36.03 3.28 -22.34
CA HIS A 223 -36.10 2.40 -23.51
C HIS A 223 -36.99 1.16 -23.29
N VAL A 224 -37.90 1.19 -22.32
CA VAL A 224 -38.78 0.05 -21.96
C VAL A 224 -39.61 -0.50 -23.14
N SER A 225 -39.92 0.34 -24.13
CA SER A 225 -40.69 -0.02 -25.33
C SER A 225 -39.84 -0.28 -26.58
N LYS A 226 -38.51 -0.22 -26.48
CA LYS A 226 -37.60 -0.49 -27.62
C LYS A 226 -37.27 -1.99 -27.71
N GLN A 227 -36.28 -2.35 -28.53
CA GLN A 227 -36.05 -3.74 -28.92
C GLN A 227 -35.61 -4.63 -27.75
N TRP A 228 -36.30 -5.76 -27.57
CA TRP A 228 -36.17 -6.63 -26.41
C TRP A 228 -34.74 -7.19 -26.18
N TRP A 229 -33.97 -7.43 -27.24
CA TRP A 229 -32.63 -8.00 -27.14
C TRP A 229 -31.60 -7.00 -26.57
N SER A 230 -31.68 -5.71 -26.89
CA SER A 230 -30.80 -4.71 -26.29
C SER A 230 -31.13 -4.51 -24.82
N TYR A 231 -32.42 -4.53 -24.47
CA TYR A 231 -32.88 -4.49 -23.08
C TYR A 231 -32.34 -5.68 -22.29
N ALA A 232 -32.42 -6.91 -22.84
CA ALA A 232 -31.90 -8.11 -22.19
C ALA A 232 -30.37 -8.04 -21.95
N ILE A 233 -29.60 -7.55 -22.92
CA ILE A 233 -28.14 -7.38 -22.77
C ILE A 233 -27.81 -6.37 -21.67
N VAL A 234 -28.46 -5.20 -21.69
CA VAL A 234 -28.23 -4.15 -20.69
C VAL A 234 -28.63 -4.63 -19.29
N LEU A 235 -29.75 -5.35 -19.17
CA LEU A 235 -30.21 -5.93 -17.91
C LEU A 235 -29.21 -6.95 -17.35
N LEU A 236 -28.67 -7.84 -18.20
CA LEU A 236 -27.64 -8.80 -17.81
C LEU A 236 -26.38 -8.10 -17.31
N LEU A 237 -25.89 -7.09 -18.04
CA LEU A 237 -24.70 -6.33 -17.66
C LEU A 237 -24.92 -5.57 -16.35
N LEU A 238 -26.10 -4.99 -16.14
CA LEU A 238 -26.47 -4.33 -14.90
C LEU A 238 -26.53 -5.32 -13.73
N ALA A 239 -27.05 -6.53 -13.95
CA ALA A 239 -27.08 -7.58 -12.93
C ALA A 239 -25.66 -8.01 -12.52
N VAL A 240 -24.77 -8.25 -13.48
CA VAL A 240 -23.35 -8.56 -13.23
C VAL A 240 -22.66 -7.40 -12.51
N LEU A 241 -22.87 -6.17 -12.98
CA LEU A 241 -22.31 -4.97 -12.34
C LEU A 241 -22.80 -4.82 -10.90
N SER A 242 -24.07 -5.10 -10.62
CA SER A 242 -24.64 -5.00 -9.27
C SER A 242 -24.01 -6.01 -8.31
N ILE A 243 -23.75 -7.23 -8.77
CA ILE A 243 -23.05 -8.25 -7.97
C ILE A 243 -21.61 -7.81 -7.69
N CYS A 244 -20.88 -7.36 -8.72
CA CYS A 244 -19.51 -6.84 -8.55
C CYS A 244 -19.47 -5.63 -7.61
N LEU A 245 -20.42 -4.70 -7.77
CA LEU A 245 -20.54 -3.49 -6.97
C LEU A 245 -20.83 -3.80 -5.50
N PHE A 246 -21.65 -4.81 -5.20
CA PHE A 246 -21.90 -5.25 -3.83
C PHE A 246 -20.59 -5.65 -3.12
N PHE A 247 -19.78 -6.51 -3.75
CA PHE A 247 -18.48 -6.92 -3.19
C PHE A 247 -17.48 -5.76 -3.13
N LEU A 248 -17.48 -4.89 -4.14
CA LEU A 248 -16.61 -3.72 -4.17
C LEU A 248 -16.92 -2.73 -3.04
N ILE A 249 -18.20 -2.45 -2.77
CA ILE A 249 -18.62 -1.60 -1.66
C ILE A 249 -18.21 -2.21 -0.32
N LEU A 250 -18.42 -3.52 -0.13
CA LEU A 250 -17.98 -4.21 1.09
C LEU A 250 -16.47 -4.10 1.28
N LEU A 251 -15.69 -4.30 0.21
CA LEU A 251 -14.23 -4.16 0.23
C LEU A 251 -13.82 -2.73 0.56
N PHE A 252 -14.46 -1.73 -0.04
CA PHE A 252 -14.18 -0.32 0.21
C PHE A 252 -14.49 0.08 1.66
N ILE A 253 -15.63 -0.36 2.21
CA ILE A 253 -15.99 -0.12 3.61
C ILE A 253 -14.98 -0.82 4.54
N PHE A 254 -14.62 -2.06 4.25
CA PHE A 254 -13.65 -2.82 5.05
C PHE A 254 -12.28 -2.14 5.10
N HIS A 255 -11.70 -1.75 3.95
CA HIS A 255 -10.41 -1.06 3.94
C HIS A 255 -10.51 0.34 4.56
N SER A 256 -11.63 1.03 4.43
CA SER A 256 -11.85 2.30 5.13
C SER A 256 -11.85 2.10 6.65
N TYR A 257 -12.50 1.06 7.16
CA TYR A 257 -12.44 0.68 8.58
C TYR A 257 -11.02 0.37 9.05
N LEU A 258 -10.26 -0.40 8.26
CA LEU A 258 -8.85 -0.71 8.55
C LEU A 258 -7.99 0.56 8.67
N ILE A 259 -8.14 1.51 7.74
CA ILE A 259 -7.41 2.78 7.77
C ILE A 259 -7.79 3.60 9.00
N LEU A 260 -9.09 3.75 9.28
CA LEU A 260 -9.57 4.50 10.44
C LEU A 260 -9.09 3.91 11.77
N THR A 261 -8.81 2.62 11.83
CA THR A 261 -8.33 1.91 13.03
C THR A 261 -6.82 1.58 13.00
N ASN A 262 -6.10 2.02 11.97
CA ASN A 262 -4.69 1.68 11.71
C ASN A 262 -4.40 0.18 11.83
N GLN A 263 -5.21 -0.63 11.16
CA GLN A 263 -5.04 -2.06 11.04
C GLN A 263 -4.70 -2.43 9.60
N ILE A 264 -4.07 -3.59 9.43
CA ILE A 264 -3.94 -4.23 8.11
C ILE A 264 -4.79 -5.50 8.06
N THR A 265 -5.23 -5.89 6.87
CA THR A 265 -6.04 -7.08 6.62
C THR A 265 -5.42 -8.33 7.25
N TYR A 266 -4.10 -8.48 7.14
CA TYR A 266 -3.36 -9.58 7.76
C TYR A 266 -3.51 -9.63 9.28
N GLU A 267 -3.48 -8.49 9.98
CA GLU A 267 -3.66 -8.40 11.44
C GLU A 267 -5.05 -8.86 11.87
N VAL A 268 -6.07 -8.47 11.12
CA VAL A 268 -7.47 -8.84 11.40
C VAL A 268 -7.68 -10.33 11.11
N LEU A 269 -7.30 -10.82 9.93
CA LEU A 269 -7.57 -12.19 9.50
C LEU A 269 -6.68 -13.24 10.19
N LYS A 270 -5.47 -12.86 10.62
CA LYS A 270 -4.49 -13.77 11.22
C LYS A 270 -4.14 -13.40 12.66
N LYS A 271 -5.00 -12.65 13.36
CA LYS A 271 -4.81 -12.19 14.77
C LYS A 271 -4.16 -13.24 15.67
N ARG A 272 -4.68 -14.49 15.69
CA ARG A 272 -4.18 -15.58 16.55
C ARG A 272 -2.76 -16.08 16.21
N ARG A 273 -2.32 -15.91 14.96
CA ARG A 273 -1.00 -16.34 14.47
C ARG A 273 0.08 -15.29 14.70
N ILE A 274 -0.29 -14.05 14.99
CA ILE A 274 0.63 -12.93 15.18
C ILE A 274 0.96 -12.81 16.68
N PRO A 275 2.21 -13.02 17.12
CA PRO A 275 2.56 -13.06 18.54
C PRO A 275 2.13 -11.81 19.31
N TYR A 276 2.40 -10.62 18.77
CA TYR A 276 2.08 -9.35 19.44
C TYR A 276 0.56 -9.06 19.47
N MET A 277 -0.25 -9.70 18.62
CA MET A 277 -1.71 -9.49 18.59
C MET A 277 -2.49 -10.47 19.48
N ARG A 278 -1.87 -11.56 19.95
CA ARG A 278 -2.56 -12.66 20.62
C ARG A 278 -3.20 -12.26 21.95
N ASN A 279 -2.55 -11.35 22.69
CA ASN A 279 -2.96 -10.95 24.03
C ASN A 279 -3.64 -9.57 24.07
N ILE A 280 -4.00 -9.03 22.91
CA ILE A 280 -4.63 -7.71 22.83
C ILE A 280 -6.14 -7.86 23.05
N PRO A 281 -6.72 -7.19 24.08
CA PRO A 281 -8.14 -7.29 24.38
C PRO A 281 -9.02 -6.83 23.22
N GLU A 282 -10.29 -7.24 23.26
CA GLU A 282 -11.27 -6.80 22.27
C GLU A 282 -11.51 -5.29 22.38
N GLY A 283 -11.75 -4.63 21.24
CA GLY A 283 -11.95 -3.18 21.17
C GLY A 283 -10.67 -2.33 21.23
N VAL A 284 -9.49 -2.93 21.44
CA VAL A 284 -8.22 -2.20 21.44
C VAL A 284 -7.55 -2.24 20.07
N PHE A 285 -7.25 -1.05 19.53
CA PHE A 285 -6.55 -0.86 18.26
C PHE A 285 -5.09 -0.44 18.51
N PRO A 286 -4.11 -1.36 18.44
CA PRO A 286 -2.76 -1.17 18.98
C PRO A 286 -2.02 0.00 18.34
N PHE A 287 -2.13 0.15 17.02
CA PHE A 287 -1.45 1.19 16.25
C PHE A 287 -2.34 2.42 16.00
N SER A 288 -3.61 2.41 16.42
CA SER A 288 -4.52 3.54 16.18
C SER A 288 -4.10 4.77 16.97
N LYS A 289 -4.03 5.92 16.31
CA LYS A 289 -3.73 7.23 16.90
C LYS A 289 -4.93 8.18 16.89
N GLY A 290 -6.13 7.65 16.65
CA GLY A 290 -7.34 8.41 16.36
C GLY A 290 -7.68 8.38 14.86
N ALA A 291 -8.97 8.45 14.52
CA ALA A 291 -9.45 8.25 13.15
C ALA A 291 -8.92 9.32 12.17
N CYS A 292 -8.88 10.59 12.58
CA CYS A 292 -8.38 11.69 11.76
C CYS A 292 -6.87 11.60 11.58
N ARG A 293 -6.12 11.34 12.66
CA ARG A 293 -4.67 11.19 12.61
C ARG A 293 -4.25 9.98 11.81
N ASN A 294 -4.94 8.85 11.95
CA ASN A 294 -4.70 7.67 11.13
C ASN A 294 -4.90 7.98 9.64
N SER A 295 -6.01 8.65 9.29
CA SER A 295 -6.31 9.03 7.90
C SER A 295 -5.27 10.00 7.34
N TYR A 296 -4.84 10.99 8.13
CA TYR A 296 -3.79 11.93 7.75
C TYR A 296 -2.44 11.25 7.57
N GLU A 297 -2.03 10.37 8.49
CA GLU A 297 -0.78 9.62 8.38
C GLU A 297 -0.80 8.65 7.20
N PHE A 298 -1.97 8.09 6.84
CA PHE A 298 -2.13 7.18 5.73
C PHE A 298 -2.09 7.87 4.34
N CYS A 299 -2.76 9.01 4.18
CA CYS A 299 -2.91 9.68 2.88
C CYS A 299 -2.01 10.90 2.67
N CYS A 300 -1.71 11.66 3.72
CA CYS A 300 -1.22 13.04 3.60
C CYS A 300 0.17 13.26 4.20
N ALA A 301 0.59 12.44 5.17
CA ALA A 301 1.90 12.59 5.78
C ALA A 301 3.01 12.36 4.74
N ARG A 302 3.86 13.37 4.53
CA ARG A 302 5.13 13.27 3.79
C ARG A 302 6.18 12.46 4.58
N SER A 303 5.80 11.28 5.06
CA SER A 303 6.72 10.37 5.72
C SER A 303 7.42 9.49 4.69
N SER A 304 8.68 9.14 4.95
CA SER A 304 9.38 8.15 4.14
C SER A 304 8.55 6.87 4.05
N MET A 305 8.45 6.29 2.85
CA MET A 305 7.78 4.99 2.63
C MET A 305 8.38 3.85 3.48
N TYR A 306 9.56 4.07 4.07
CA TYR A 306 10.27 3.15 4.96
C TYR A 306 10.13 3.50 6.44
N ARG A 307 9.22 4.39 6.83
CA ARG A 307 8.95 4.71 8.24
C ARG A 307 8.35 3.50 8.95
N MET A 308 9.14 2.84 9.79
CA MET A 308 8.69 1.73 10.63
C MET A 308 8.25 2.25 11.99
N GLU A 309 7.28 1.58 12.62
CA GLU A 309 6.78 1.93 13.94
C GLU A 309 7.05 0.77 14.91
N PRO A 310 7.54 1.04 16.13
CA PRO A 310 7.72 0.01 17.14
C PRO A 310 6.40 -0.61 17.59
N LEU A 311 6.47 -1.80 18.19
CA LEU A 311 5.31 -2.37 18.86
C LEU A 311 4.89 -1.49 20.05
N PRO A 312 3.58 -1.24 20.25
CA PRO A 312 3.10 -0.51 21.40
C PRO A 312 3.53 -1.19 22.71
N THR A 313 3.96 -0.40 23.67
CA THR A 313 4.30 -0.85 25.01
C THR A 313 3.06 -1.34 25.77
N ALA A 314 3.27 -2.16 26.80
CA ALA A 314 2.17 -2.60 27.67
C ALA A 314 1.41 -1.41 28.30
N LEU A 315 2.14 -0.35 28.67
CA LEU A 315 1.56 0.88 29.21
C LEU A 315 0.68 1.60 28.17
N GLU A 316 1.13 1.71 26.92
CA GLU A 316 0.32 2.33 25.86
C GLU A 316 -0.95 1.54 25.57
N LEU A 317 -0.89 0.21 25.61
CA LEU A 317 -2.07 -0.66 25.46
C LEU A 317 -3.03 -0.48 26.64
N GLU A 318 -2.52 -0.37 27.87
CA GLU A 318 -3.32 -0.09 29.07
C GLU A 318 -3.99 1.29 28.99
N VAL A 319 -3.29 2.31 28.49
CA VAL A 319 -3.88 3.62 28.24
C VAL A 319 -5.02 3.54 27.23
N LYS A 320 -4.88 2.73 26.17
CA LYS A 320 -5.91 2.52 25.15
C LYS A 320 -7.11 1.70 25.63
N LEU A 321 -6.95 0.91 26.68
CA LEU A 321 -8.04 0.18 27.33
C LEU A 321 -8.96 1.09 28.15
N ARG A 322 -8.47 2.26 28.58
CA ARG A 322 -9.25 3.17 29.41
C ARG A 322 -10.45 3.73 28.63
N PRO A 323 -11.65 3.79 29.24
CA PRO A 323 -12.83 4.39 28.62
C PRO A 323 -12.56 5.83 28.17
N TYR A 324 -13.19 6.23 27.07
CA TYR A 324 -13.16 7.62 26.63
C TYR A 324 -13.94 8.51 27.61
N THR A 325 -13.34 9.66 27.91
CA THR A 325 -13.93 10.72 28.73
C THR A 325 -14.31 11.92 27.86
N TYR A 326 -15.12 12.84 28.38
CA TYR A 326 -15.43 14.09 27.69
C TYR A 326 -14.18 14.93 27.34
N SER A 327 -13.14 14.86 28.18
CA SER A 327 -11.84 15.50 27.91
C SER A 327 -11.13 14.89 26.70
N ASP A 328 -11.30 13.59 26.46
CA ASP A 328 -10.71 12.90 25.30
C ASP A 328 -11.34 13.32 23.97
N VAL A 329 -12.62 13.69 23.99
CA VAL A 329 -13.32 14.27 22.83
C VAL A 329 -12.81 15.68 22.56
N LEU A 330 -12.67 16.50 23.60
CA LEU A 330 -12.18 17.88 23.50
C LEU A 330 -10.70 17.97 23.10
N SER A 331 -9.89 16.99 23.50
CA SER A 331 -8.46 16.90 23.15
C SER A 331 -8.18 16.16 21.84
N CYS A 332 -9.23 15.80 21.08
CA CYS A 332 -9.13 15.00 19.87
C CYS A 332 -8.39 13.66 20.07
N ARG A 333 -8.35 13.10 21.29
CA ARG A 333 -7.76 11.77 21.50
C ARG A 333 -8.51 10.68 20.72
N CYS A 334 -9.78 10.91 20.41
CA CYS A 334 -10.60 10.06 19.54
C CYS A 334 -10.32 10.26 18.03
N CYS A 335 -9.66 11.37 17.65
CA CYS A 335 -9.50 11.85 16.28
C CYS A 335 -8.04 11.99 15.86
#